data_AF-A0A7Y5PWL3-F1
#
_entry.id   AF-A0A7Y5PWL3-F1
#
_cell.length_a   1.000
_cell.length_b   1.000
_cell.length_c   1.000
_cell.angle_alpha   90.00
_cell.angle_beta   90.00
_cell.angle_gamma   90.00
#
_symmetry.space_group_name_H-M   'P 1'
#
loop_
_entity.id
_entity.type
_entity.pdbx_description
1 polymer ?
#
loop_
_entity_poly.entity_id
_entity_poly.type
_entity_poly.pdbx_seq_one_letter_code
_entity_poly.pdbx_strand_id
1 'polypeptide(L)'
;MQLRRLSPLVPTFALALCACHASTEASSGPGSNLPSTFVADLPVALAPFDDVKVDWKQRIDQPYVFIEERGSYTGIGRVLERVFAAASEQGLTPNGAPFALYYDDPGKVAPERLRMRACLPVGSPVTTRGDLQYGVLESTTVAYAFVGGAYPEVPRAYPALFKFLARLDWVENGPIREIYLVNPADVTDWSQLVTEVQVPATQAR
;
A
#
# COMPACT_ATOMS: atom_id res chain seq x y z
N MET A 1 85.80 46.23 -6.47
CA MET A 1 85.37 46.41 -7.88
C MET A 1 84.34 45.35 -8.21
N GLN A 2 83.13 45.78 -8.62
CA GLN A 2 82.07 45.03 -9.34
C GLN A 2 81.57 43.71 -8.70
N LEU A 3 80.42 43.73 -8.02
CA LEU A 3 79.06 43.46 -8.55
C LEU A 3 78.75 41.96 -8.76
N ARG A 4 77.82 41.41 -7.97
CA ARG A 4 76.43 41.16 -8.42
C ARG A 4 75.57 40.56 -7.30
N ARG A 5 74.33 41.07 -7.26
CA ARG A 5 73.20 40.69 -6.41
C ARG A 5 72.66 39.33 -6.82
N LEU A 6 72.08 38.58 -5.87
CA LEU A 6 70.69 38.07 -5.89
C LEU A 6 70.41 37.29 -4.59
N SER A 7 69.38 37.71 -3.89
CA SER A 7 68.74 37.08 -2.72
C SER A 7 67.34 36.60 -3.15
N PRO A 8 66.56 35.85 -2.36
CA PRO A 8 66.91 34.77 -1.42
C PRO A 8 65.88 33.58 -1.42
N LEU A 9 66.14 32.58 -0.55
CA LEU A 9 65.20 31.83 0.35
C LEU A 9 63.89 31.22 -0.25
N VAL A 10 63.38 30.00 0.00
CA VAL A 10 63.64 28.75 0.77
C VAL A 10 62.67 27.72 0.17
N PRO A 11 62.92 26.40 0.24
CA PRO A 11 61.82 25.50 0.59
C PRO A 11 62.25 24.46 1.63
N THR A 12 61.52 24.39 2.74
CA THR A 12 61.68 23.30 3.72
C THR A 12 60.33 22.94 4.34
N PHE A 13 60.18 21.63 4.61
CA PHE A 13 59.13 20.93 5.37
C PHE A 13 57.81 20.64 4.65
N ALA A 14 57.18 19.47 4.79
CA ALA A 14 57.52 18.13 5.27
C ALA A 14 56.30 17.26 4.91
N LEU A 15 56.52 16.09 4.30
CA LEU A 15 56.27 14.75 4.86
C LEU A 15 54.81 14.43 5.26
N ALA A 16 54.20 13.63 4.38
CA ALA A 16 53.21 12.56 4.53
C ALA A 16 52.54 12.31 5.90
N LEU A 17 51.20 12.15 5.85
CA LEU A 17 50.45 11.18 6.65
C LEU A 17 49.20 10.72 5.87
N CYS A 18 49.07 9.40 5.73
CA CYS A 18 47.92 8.68 5.20
C CYS A 18 46.65 8.89 6.03
N ALA A 19 45.50 9.00 5.37
CA ALA A 19 44.25 8.32 5.72
C ALA A 19 43.19 8.57 4.62
N CYS A 20 43.14 7.73 3.58
CA CYS A 20 42.02 7.73 2.64
C CYS A 20 40.80 7.11 3.33
N HIS A 21 39.80 7.92 3.67
CA HIS A 21 38.45 7.45 3.97
C HIS A 21 37.76 7.14 2.64
N ALA A 22 37.49 5.85 2.38
CA ALA A 22 36.63 5.43 1.28
C ALA A 22 35.16 5.59 1.72
N SER A 23 34.55 6.71 1.35
CA SER A 23 33.09 6.85 1.39
C SER A 23 32.50 6.00 0.27
N THR A 24 31.72 4.99 0.65
CA THR A 24 30.90 4.22 -0.29
C THR A 24 29.67 5.06 -0.60
N GLU A 25 29.61 5.67 -1.79
CA GLU A 25 28.39 6.25 -2.32
C GLU A 25 27.42 5.11 -2.69
N ALA A 26 26.40 4.91 -1.85
CA ALA A 26 25.24 4.11 -2.22
C ALA A 26 24.38 4.92 -3.20
N SER A 27 24.26 4.44 -4.43
CA SER A 27 23.37 5.00 -5.44
C SER A 27 21.92 4.93 -4.98
N SER A 28 21.27 6.08 -4.84
CA SER A 28 19.83 6.20 -4.63
C SER A 28 19.07 5.72 -5.87
N GLY A 29 18.31 4.64 -5.72
CA GLY A 29 17.23 4.29 -6.66
C GLY A 29 16.13 5.37 -6.67
N PRO A 30 15.21 5.36 -7.63
CA PRO A 30 14.18 6.39 -7.73
C PRO A 30 13.27 6.33 -6.51
N GLY A 31 13.39 7.31 -5.64
CA GLY A 31 12.56 7.48 -4.46
C GLY A 31 11.10 7.69 -4.85
N SER A 32 10.22 6.93 -4.21
CA SER A 32 8.77 7.12 -4.28
C SER A 32 8.40 8.46 -3.65
N ASN A 33 8.20 9.49 -4.46
CA ASN A 33 7.64 10.77 -4.02
C ASN A 33 6.11 10.71 -3.93
N LEU A 34 5.58 9.89 -3.01
CA LEU A 34 4.21 10.02 -2.54
C LEU A 34 4.22 10.72 -1.18
N PRO A 35 3.41 11.77 -0.96
CA PRO A 35 3.32 12.43 0.35
C PRO A 35 2.80 11.44 1.39
N SER A 36 3.67 11.11 2.35
CA SER A 36 3.48 10.16 3.44
C SER A 36 2.68 10.75 4.61
N THR A 37 1.44 11.16 4.37
CA THR A 37 0.54 11.40 5.50
C THR A 37 -0.89 11.04 5.15
N PHE A 38 -1.13 9.73 5.01
CA PHE A 38 -2.45 9.20 5.30
C PHE A 38 -2.86 9.68 6.71
N VAL A 39 -4.02 10.33 6.82
CA VAL A 39 -4.62 10.72 8.10
C VAL A 39 -5.92 9.95 8.24
N ALA A 40 -5.96 9.02 9.19
CA ALA A 40 -7.16 8.26 9.50
C ALA A 40 -8.20 9.19 10.15
N ASP A 41 -9.43 9.14 9.65
CA ASP A 41 -10.59 9.84 10.23
C ASP A 41 -11.26 9.04 11.37
N LEU A 42 -10.87 7.77 11.53
CA LEU A 42 -11.18 6.93 12.70
C LEU A 42 -9.87 6.46 13.35
N PRO A 43 -9.86 6.16 14.67
CA PRO A 43 -8.71 5.52 15.31
C PRO A 43 -8.31 4.21 14.61
N VAL A 44 -7.00 4.01 14.42
CA VAL A 44 -6.46 2.73 13.95
C VAL A 44 -6.59 1.69 15.06
N ALA A 45 -7.36 0.63 14.81
CA ALA A 45 -7.49 -0.47 15.75
C ALA A 45 -6.22 -1.33 15.75
N LEU A 46 -5.70 -1.65 16.93
CA LEU A 46 -4.50 -2.47 17.12
C LEU A 46 -4.85 -3.74 17.88
N ALA A 47 -3.99 -4.77 17.78
CA ALA A 47 -4.11 -5.99 18.56
C ALA A 47 -4.21 -5.65 20.07
N PRO A 48 -5.08 -6.33 20.85
CA PRO A 48 -5.87 -7.52 20.49
C PRO A 48 -7.19 -7.27 19.71
N PHE A 49 -7.45 -6.03 19.28
CA PHE A 49 -8.63 -5.59 18.53
C PHE A 49 -9.94 -5.59 19.35
N ASP A 50 -9.85 -5.33 20.65
CA ASP A 50 -11.02 -5.26 21.55
C ASP A 50 -11.89 -4.03 21.30
N ASP A 51 -11.33 -2.96 20.72
CA ASP A 51 -12.03 -1.72 20.40
C ASP A 51 -11.78 -1.29 18.95
N VAL A 52 -12.54 -1.87 18.02
CA VAL A 52 -12.54 -1.47 16.60
C VAL A 52 -13.62 -0.42 16.39
N LYS A 53 -13.21 0.80 16.04
CA LYS A 53 -14.14 1.85 15.63
C LYS A 53 -14.60 1.62 14.20
N VAL A 54 -15.91 1.70 14.00
CA VAL A 54 -16.55 1.53 12.70
C VAL A 54 -17.48 2.70 12.46
N ASP A 55 -17.41 3.25 11.26
CA ASP A 55 -18.38 4.20 10.73
C ASP A 55 -18.75 3.78 9.29
N TRP A 56 -19.56 4.58 8.60
CA TRP A 56 -19.89 4.38 7.20
C TRP A 56 -19.65 5.63 6.38
N LYS A 57 -19.38 5.43 5.10
CA LYS A 57 -19.24 6.52 4.12
C LYS A 57 -19.78 6.10 2.77
N GLN A 58 -20.13 7.09 1.96
CA GLN A 58 -20.36 6.85 0.54
C GLN A 58 -19.01 6.80 -0.16
N ARG A 59 -18.61 5.61 -0.65
CA ARG A 59 -17.49 5.50 -1.59
C ARG A 59 -18.00 5.99 -2.94
N ILE A 60 -17.32 6.95 -3.55
CA ILE A 60 -17.59 7.41 -4.93
C ILE A 60 -16.96 6.46 -5.96
N ASP A 61 -17.36 6.61 -7.22
CA ASP A 61 -16.81 5.83 -8.33
C ASP A 61 -15.27 5.90 -8.35
N GLN A 62 -14.63 4.74 -8.45
CA GLN A 62 -13.17 4.67 -8.52
C GLN A 62 -12.73 3.79 -9.69
N PRO A 63 -12.14 4.39 -10.75
CA PRO A 63 -11.47 3.64 -11.80
C PRO A 63 -10.27 2.87 -11.25
N TYR A 64 -10.08 1.64 -11.69
CA TYR A 64 -8.96 0.80 -11.28
C TYR A 64 -8.56 -0.18 -12.37
N VAL A 65 -7.32 -0.63 -12.30
CA VAL A 65 -6.84 -1.81 -13.03
C VAL A 65 -6.62 -2.96 -12.06
N PHE A 66 -6.77 -4.19 -12.55
CA PHE A 66 -6.67 -5.37 -11.71
C PHE A 66 -6.22 -6.62 -12.47
N ILE A 67 -5.74 -7.60 -11.70
CA ILE A 67 -5.66 -8.99 -12.12
C ILE A 67 -6.60 -9.77 -11.18
N GLU A 68 -7.47 -10.59 -11.78
CA GLU A 68 -8.35 -11.51 -11.06
C GLU A 68 -7.66 -12.87 -10.93
N GLU A 69 -7.70 -13.46 -9.73
CA GLU A 69 -7.10 -14.77 -9.45
C GLU A 69 -8.03 -15.61 -8.57
N ARG A 70 -7.85 -16.92 -8.65
CA ARG A 70 -8.43 -17.88 -7.70
C ARG A 70 -7.33 -18.51 -6.86
N GLY A 71 -7.58 -18.67 -5.57
CA GLY A 71 -6.63 -19.27 -4.64
C GLY A 71 -6.69 -18.62 -3.26
N SER A 72 -5.87 -19.14 -2.34
CA SER A 72 -5.78 -18.63 -0.98
C SER A 72 -5.49 -17.13 -0.97
N TYR A 73 -6.26 -16.37 -0.19
CA TYR A 73 -6.04 -14.93 0.01
C TYR A 73 -4.66 -14.60 0.60
N THR A 74 -3.99 -15.57 1.24
CA THR A 74 -2.60 -15.41 1.69
C THR A 74 -1.62 -15.14 0.53
N GLY A 75 -2.01 -15.43 -0.71
CA GLY A 75 -1.24 -15.16 -1.92
C GLY A 75 -1.38 -13.74 -2.46
N ILE A 76 -2.20 -12.87 -1.86
CA ILE A 76 -2.55 -11.56 -2.43
C ILE A 76 -1.34 -10.67 -2.71
N GLY A 77 -0.29 -10.72 -1.88
CA GLY A 77 0.95 -9.95 -2.09
C GLY A 77 1.60 -10.25 -3.43
N ARG A 78 1.70 -11.53 -3.81
CA ARG A 78 2.23 -11.96 -5.12
C ARG A 78 1.38 -11.44 -6.28
N VAL A 79 0.05 -11.41 -6.11
CA VAL A 79 -0.86 -10.92 -7.17
C VAL A 79 -0.74 -9.40 -7.31
N LEU A 80 -0.56 -8.67 -6.20
CA LEU A 80 -0.28 -7.23 -6.21
C LEU A 80 1.02 -6.91 -6.94
N GLU A 81 2.10 -7.65 -6.66
CA GLU A 81 3.38 -7.51 -7.39
C GLU A 81 3.19 -7.65 -8.91
N ARG A 82 2.42 -8.65 -9.35
CA ARG A 82 2.10 -8.85 -10.77
C ARG A 82 1.31 -7.68 -11.35
N VAL A 83 0.35 -7.14 -10.60
CA VAL A 83 -0.44 -5.98 -11.02
C VAL A 83 0.43 -4.72 -11.14
N PHE A 84 1.33 -4.48 -10.19
CA PHE A 84 2.29 -3.37 -10.26
C PHE A 84 3.21 -3.49 -11.47
N ALA A 85 3.78 -4.67 -11.72
CA ALA A 85 4.63 -4.93 -12.87
C ALA A 85 3.87 -4.68 -14.19
N ALA A 86 2.69 -5.28 -14.36
CA ALA A 86 1.89 -5.14 -15.57
C ALA A 86 1.40 -3.71 -15.82
N ALA A 87 1.09 -2.95 -14.77
CA ALA A 87 0.74 -1.54 -14.87
C ALA A 87 1.96 -0.69 -15.30
N SER A 88 3.12 -0.94 -14.69
CA SER A 88 4.37 -0.24 -15.01
C SER A 88 4.82 -0.47 -16.45
N GLU A 89 4.76 -1.71 -16.94
CA GLU A 89 5.06 -2.07 -18.35
C GLU A 89 4.16 -1.35 -19.35
N GLN A 90 2.95 -0.97 -18.93
CA GLN A 90 1.98 -0.25 -19.74
C GLN A 90 2.03 1.27 -19.55
N GLY A 91 2.97 1.77 -18.74
CA GLY A 91 3.11 3.20 -18.43
C GLY A 91 1.94 3.78 -17.62
N LEU A 92 1.22 2.93 -16.88
CA LEU A 92 0.11 3.35 -16.03
C LEU A 92 0.64 3.81 -14.68
N THR A 93 0.20 4.99 -14.24
CA THR A 93 0.55 5.54 -12.93
C THR A 93 -0.63 5.38 -11.96
N PRO A 94 -0.46 4.65 -10.85
CA PRO A 94 -1.47 4.57 -9.80
C PRO A 94 -1.75 5.96 -9.21
N ASN A 95 -3.01 6.25 -8.88
CA ASN A 95 -3.41 7.53 -8.25
C ASN A 95 -3.85 7.38 -6.79
N GLY A 96 -3.45 6.30 -6.13
CA GLY A 96 -3.81 6.00 -4.75
C GLY A 96 -3.23 4.67 -4.28
N ALA A 97 -3.53 4.32 -3.03
CA ALA A 97 -3.07 3.09 -2.41
C ALA A 97 -3.59 1.83 -3.15
N PRO A 98 -2.76 0.77 -3.26
CA PRO A 98 -3.23 -0.53 -3.76
C PRO A 98 -4.31 -1.09 -2.84
N PHE A 99 -5.17 -1.93 -3.40
CA PHE A 99 -6.20 -2.61 -2.63
C PHE A 99 -6.49 -4.00 -3.18
N ALA A 100 -7.14 -4.82 -2.36
CA ALA A 100 -7.68 -6.11 -2.77
C ALA A 100 -9.21 -6.10 -2.69
N LEU A 101 -9.84 -6.93 -3.51
CA LEU A 101 -11.27 -7.25 -3.42
C LEU A 101 -11.40 -8.76 -3.15
N TYR A 102 -12.13 -9.11 -2.09
CA TYR A 102 -12.38 -10.49 -1.68
C TYR A 102 -13.86 -10.82 -1.84
N TYR A 103 -14.18 -11.86 -2.62
CA TYR A 103 -15.55 -12.14 -3.06
C TYR A 103 -16.25 -13.25 -2.28
N ASP A 104 -15.47 -14.03 -1.53
CA ASP A 104 -15.91 -15.27 -0.92
C ASP A 104 -15.49 -15.32 0.55
N ASP A 105 -16.35 -15.92 1.38
CA ASP A 105 -16.06 -16.19 2.79
C ASP A 105 -15.08 -17.38 2.89
N PRO A 106 -13.84 -17.18 3.40
CA PRO A 106 -12.83 -18.23 3.50
C PRO A 106 -13.17 -19.33 4.52
N GLY A 107 -14.16 -19.11 5.39
CA GLY A 107 -14.72 -20.14 6.26
C GLY A 107 -15.76 -21.03 5.56
N LYS A 108 -16.24 -20.64 4.37
CA LYS A 108 -17.29 -21.36 3.62
C LYS A 108 -16.82 -21.87 2.25
N VAL A 109 -15.82 -21.24 1.64
CA VAL A 109 -15.32 -21.58 0.30
C VAL A 109 -13.91 -22.13 0.42
N ALA A 110 -13.65 -23.26 -0.25
CA ALA A 110 -12.34 -23.91 -0.25
C ALA A 110 -11.25 -22.95 -0.79
N PRO A 111 -10.02 -22.97 -0.22
CA PRO A 111 -8.96 -22.02 -0.58
C PRO A 111 -8.67 -21.92 -2.08
N GLU A 112 -8.71 -23.02 -2.82
CA GLU A 112 -8.40 -23.07 -4.26
C GLU A 112 -9.51 -22.43 -5.12
N ARG A 113 -10.69 -22.19 -4.52
CA ARG A 113 -11.87 -21.65 -5.18
C ARG A 113 -12.19 -20.21 -4.80
N LEU A 114 -11.53 -19.68 -3.77
CA LEU A 114 -11.66 -18.28 -3.35
C LEU A 114 -11.29 -17.36 -4.51
N ARG A 115 -12.12 -16.35 -4.79
CA ARG A 115 -11.88 -15.37 -5.84
C ARG A 115 -11.40 -14.06 -5.22
N MET A 116 -10.36 -13.50 -5.81
CA MET A 116 -9.83 -12.20 -5.41
C MET A 116 -9.42 -11.37 -6.61
N ARG A 117 -9.38 -10.06 -6.41
CA ARG A 117 -8.67 -9.13 -7.31
C ARG A 117 -7.60 -8.39 -6.54
N ALA A 118 -6.40 -8.32 -7.11
CA ALA A 118 -5.40 -7.34 -6.74
C ALA A 118 -5.60 -6.11 -7.62
N CYS A 119 -5.60 -4.91 -7.03
CA CYS A 119 -6.07 -3.71 -7.71
C CYS A 119 -5.13 -2.53 -7.51
N LEU A 120 -5.01 -1.70 -8.56
CA LEU A 120 -4.40 -0.37 -8.50
C LEU A 120 -5.40 0.68 -8.99
N PRO A 121 -5.67 1.73 -8.19
CA PRO A 121 -6.54 2.81 -8.64
C PRO A 121 -5.86 3.63 -9.74
N VAL A 122 -6.64 4.10 -10.72
CA VAL A 122 -6.18 4.95 -11.82
C VAL A 122 -7.05 6.20 -11.95
N GLY A 123 -6.51 7.27 -12.55
CA GLY A 123 -7.17 8.58 -12.62
C GLY A 123 -8.26 8.72 -13.69
N SER A 124 -8.28 7.82 -14.67
CA SER A 124 -9.19 7.90 -15.82
C SER A 124 -9.38 6.51 -16.44
N PRO A 125 -10.37 6.33 -17.34
CA PRO A 125 -10.48 5.12 -18.13
C PRO A 125 -9.18 4.83 -18.91
N VAL A 126 -8.76 3.56 -18.89
CA VAL A 126 -7.55 3.09 -19.57
C VAL A 126 -7.86 1.87 -20.43
N THR A 127 -7.09 1.70 -21.50
CA THR A 127 -7.06 0.44 -22.25
C THR A 127 -5.91 -0.40 -21.75
N THR A 128 -6.20 -1.59 -21.25
CA THR A 128 -5.19 -2.53 -20.75
C THR A 128 -4.91 -3.64 -21.78
N ARG A 129 -3.78 -4.33 -21.62
CA ARG A 129 -3.39 -5.48 -22.42
C ARG A 129 -2.97 -6.65 -21.52
N GLY A 130 -2.98 -7.86 -22.09
CA GLY A 130 -2.61 -9.09 -21.38
C GLY A 130 -3.60 -9.43 -20.27
N ASP A 131 -3.07 -9.87 -19.13
CA ASP A 131 -3.87 -10.26 -17.96
C ASP A 131 -4.42 -9.07 -17.16
N LEU A 132 -3.89 -7.86 -17.41
CA LEU A 132 -4.35 -6.66 -16.73
C LEU A 132 -5.72 -6.25 -17.30
N GLN A 133 -6.69 -6.06 -16.43
CA GLN A 133 -8.04 -5.66 -16.77
C GLN A 133 -8.35 -4.29 -16.18
N TYR A 134 -9.33 -3.60 -16.75
CA TYR A 134 -9.85 -2.32 -16.26
C TYR A 134 -11.27 -2.49 -15.72
N GLY A 135 -11.61 -1.75 -14.67
CA GLY A 135 -12.97 -1.66 -14.16
C GLY A 135 -13.22 -0.35 -13.40
N VAL A 136 -14.46 -0.17 -12.99
CA VAL A 136 -14.89 0.90 -12.09
C VAL A 136 -15.50 0.26 -10.86
N LEU A 137 -15.03 0.66 -9.69
CA LEU A 137 -15.74 0.38 -8.44
C LEU A 137 -16.86 1.41 -8.35
N GLU A 138 -18.08 0.99 -8.65
CA GLU A 138 -19.25 1.84 -8.57
C GLU A 138 -19.44 2.39 -7.15
N SER A 139 -20.05 3.57 -7.12
CA SER A 139 -20.41 4.29 -5.92
C SER A 139 -21.33 3.43 -5.05
N THR A 140 -20.94 3.22 -3.80
CA THR A 140 -21.71 2.42 -2.85
C THR A 140 -21.46 2.90 -1.43
N THR A 141 -22.47 2.73 -0.58
CA THR A 141 -22.28 2.84 0.86
C THR A 141 -21.37 1.70 1.33
N VAL A 142 -20.39 2.03 2.16
CA VAL A 142 -19.49 1.06 2.81
C VAL A 142 -19.44 1.35 4.31
N ALA A 143 -19.46 0.30 5.13
CA ALA A 143 -18.96 0.41 6.50
C ALA A 143 -17.44 0.21 6.48
N TYR A 144 -16.69 0.96 7.28
CA TYR A 144 -15.23 0.90 7.26
C TYR A 144 -14.60 1.04 8.63
N ALA A 145 -13.37 0.53 8.73
CA ALA A 145 -12.50 0.63 9.89
C ALA A 145 -11.03 0.66 9.44
N PHE A 146 -10.16 1.27 10.25
CA PHE A 146 -8.71 1.16 10.06
C PHE A 146 -8.13 0.14 11.02
N VAL A 147 -7.27 -0.72 10.49
CA VAL A 147 -6.66 -1.83 11.21
C VAL A 147 -5.17 -1.74 11.06
N GLY A 148 -4.47 -1.69 12.19
CA GLY A 148 -3.02 -1.74 12.24
C GLY A 148 -2.53 -3.16 12.47
N GLY A 149 -1.37 -3.49 11.90
CA GLY A 149 -0.76 -4.81 12.04
C GLY A 149 -0.57 -5.56 10.73
N ALA A 150 0.01 -6.75 10.84
CA ALA A 150 0.29 -7.60 9.71
C ALA A 150 -1.01 -8.03 9.00
N TYR A 151 -0.98 -8.18 7.68
CA TYR A 151 -2.18 -8.51 6.89
C TYR A 151 -2.98 -9.74 7.38
N PRO A 152 -2.37 -10.83 7.89
CA PRO A 152 -3.13 -11.95 8.45
C PRO A 152 -3.96 -11.61 9.70
N GLU A 153 -3.69 -10.49 10.36
CA GLU A 153 -4.47 -10.01 11.51
C GLU A 153 -5.67 -9.17 11.10
N VAL A 154 -5.70 -8.61 9.88
CA VAL A 154 -6.77 -7.72 9.39
C VAL A 154 -8.18 -8.34 9.54
N PRO A 155 -8.39 -9.64 9.24
CA PRO A 155 -9.70 -10.28 9.41
C PRO A 155 -10.24 -10.25 10.85
N ARG A 156 -9.39 -10.02 11.87
CA ARG A 156 -9.82 -9.91 13.28
C ARG A 156 -10.72 -8.70 13.53
N ALA A 157 -10.70 -7.70 12.65
CA ALA A 157 -11.59 -6.54 12.74
C ALA A 157 -12.99 -6.77 12.14
N TYR A 158 -13.16 -7.80 11.32
CA TYR A 158 -14.41 -8.05 10.59
C TYR A 158 -15.65 -8.23 11.49
N PRO A 159 -15.57 -8.92 12.65
CA PRO A 159 -16.72 -9.03 13.54
C PRO A 159 -17.33 -7.69 13.97
N ALA A 160 -16.50 -6.65 14.16
CA ALA A 160 -16.98 -5.32 14.52
C ALA A 160 -17.73 -4.65 13.36
N LEU A 161 -17.20 -4.80 12.12
CA LEU A 161 -17.86 -4.33 10.90
C LEU A 161 -19.22 -5.00 10.72
N PHE A 162 -19.30 -6.33 10.78
CA PHE A 162 -20.58 -7.04 10.63
C PHE A 162 -21.57 -6.74 11.76
N LYS A 163 -21.09 -6.55 13.00
CA LYS A 163 -21.94 -6.08 14.11
C LYS A 163 -22.45 -4.66 13.86
N PHE A 164 -21.67 -3.79 13.23
CA PHE A 164 -22.10 -2.45 12.84
C PHE A 164 -23.22 -2.52 11.80
N LEU A 165 -23.04 -3.31 10.73
CA LEU A 165 -24.06 -3.57 9.71
C LEU A 165 -25.37 -4.06 10.35
N ALA A 166 -25.30 -5.09 11.18
CA ALA A 166 -26.48 -5.67 11.82
C ALA A 166 -27.25 -4.67 12.71
N ARG A 167 -26.55 -3.75 13.41
CA ARG A 167 -27.21 -2.71 14.21
C ARG A 167 -27.99 -1.70 13.38
N LEU A 168 -27.59 -1.49 12.13
CA LEU A 168 -28.25 -0.57 11.19
C LEU A 168 -29.28 -1.28 10.30
N ASP A 169 -29.53 -2.57 10.53
CA ASP A 169 -30.33 -3.42 9.65
C ASP A 169 -29.81 -3.40 8.20
N TRP A 170 -28.48 -3.45 8.05
CA TRP A 170 -27.78 -3.52 6.77
C TRP A 170 -27.17 -4.89 6.53
N VAL A 171 -27.05 -5.25 5.26
CA VAL A 171 -26.41 -6.47 4.78
C VAL A 171 -25.25 -6.16 3.84
N GLU A 172 -24.27 -7.05 3.82
CA GLU A 172 -23.17 -7.00 2.85
C GLU A 172 -23.71 -7.06 1.41
N ASN A 173 -23.21 -6.18 0.55
CA ASN A 173 -23.69 -6.02 -0.83
C ASN A 173 -22.54 -5.85 -1.83
N GLY A 174 -21.54 -6.72 -1.77
CA GLY A 174 -20.40 -6.71 -2.68
C GLY A 174 -19.12 -7.23 -2.04
N PRO A 175 -18.02 -7.34 -2.80
CA PRO A 175 -16.77 -7.85 -2.27
C PRO A 175 -16.20 -6.93 -1.19
N ILE A 176 -15.70 -7.51 -0.12
CA ILE A 176 -14.95 -6.77 0.91
C ILE A 176 -13.68 -6.23 0.27
N ARG A 177 -13.37 -4.98 0.60
CA ARG A 177 -12.19 -4.28 0.10
C ARG A 177 -11.21 -4.03 1.23
N GLU A 178 -9.94 -4.34 1.01
CA GLU A 178 -8.84 -3.98 1.90
C GLU A 178 -7.87 -3.05 1.17
N ILE A 179 -7.64 -1.85 1.71
CA ILE A 179 -6.77 -0.82 1.13
C ILE A 179 -5.50 -0.72 1.96
N TYR A 180 -4.34 -0.93 1.35
CA TYR A 180 -3.05 -0.98 2.05
C TYR A 180 -2.40 0.40 2.07
N LEU A 181 -2.56 1.11 3.17
CA LEU A 181 -2.27 2.54 3.28
C LEU A 181 -0.81 2.86 3.59
N VAL A 182 -0.10 1.89 4.18
CA VAL A 182 1.33 1.97 4.48
C VAL A 182 2.06 0.92 3.66
N ASN A 183 3.09 1.35 2.94
CA ASN A 183 3.92 0.47 2.15
C ASN A 183 4.80 -0.41 3.07
N PRO A 184 4.76 -1.74 2.94
CA PRO A 184 5.54 -2.64 3.79
C PRO A 184 7.06 -2.47 3.66
N ALA A 185 7.54 -1.89 2.56
CA ALA A 185 8.97 -1.59 2.41
C ALA A 185 9.43 -0.39 3.27
N ASP A 186 8.50 0.43 3.78
CA ASP A 186 8.79 1.67 4.51
C ASP A 186 8.68 1.51 6.04
N VAL A 187 8.44 0.29 6.53
CA VAL A 187 8.28 0.00 7.96
C VAL A 187 9.34 -0.97 8.46
N THR A 188 9.73 -0.85 9.72
CA THR A 188 10.65 -1.79 10.40
C THR A 188 9.91 -2.83 11.23
N ASP A 189 8.64 -2.56 11.55
CA ASP A 189 7.75 -3.44 12.28
C ASP A 189 6.41 -3.55 11.55
N TRP A 190 5.94 -4.78 11.35
CA TRP A 190 4.65 -5.09 10.72
C TRP A 190 3.46 -4.52 11.50
N SER A 191 3.61 -4.21 12.79
CA SER A 191 2.62 -3.50 13.60
C SER A 191 2.29 -2.09 13.08
N GLN A 192 3.21 -1.49 12.31
CA GLN A 192 3.08 -0.14 11.73
C GLN A 192 2.29 -0.10 10.43
N LEU A 193 2.01 -1.26 9.83
CA LEU A 193 1.12 -1.33 8.67
C LEU A 193 -0.27 -0.84 9.04
N VAL A 194 -0.93 -0.17 8.10
CA VAL A 194 -2.33 0.25 8.25
C VAL A 194 -3.12 -0.19 7.04
N THR A 195 -4.25 -0.84 7.29
CA THR A 195 -5.20 -1.30 6.28
C THR A 195 -6.57 -0.67 6.56
N GLU A 196 -7.20 -0.05 5.57
CA GLU A 196 -8.62 0.30 5.64
C GLU A 196 -9.43 -0.87 5.11
N VAL A 197 -10.30 -1.43 5.95
CA VAL A 197 -11.27 -2.45 5.54
C VAL A 197 -12.58 -1.76 5.22
N GLN A 198 -13.18 -2.04 4.06
CA GLN A 198 -14.48 -1.57 3.65
C GLN A 198 -15.40 -2.75 3.32
N VAL A 199 -16.57 -2.80 3.95
CA VAL A 199 -17.64 -3.77 3.64
C VAL A 199 -18.75 -3.00 2.91
N PRO A 200 -18.96 -3.24 1.60
CA PRO A 200 -20.10 -2.68 0.88
C PRO A 200 -21.42 -3.11 1.53
N ALA A 201 -22.34 -2.17 1.72
CA ALA A 201 -23.56 -2.42 2.48
C ALA A 201 -24.80 -1.81 1.82
N THR A 202 -25.95 -2.44 2.05
CA THR A 202 -27.27 -1.91 1.69
C THR A 202 -28.28 -2.27 2.78
N GLN A 203 -29.44 -1.60 2.80
CA GLN A 203 -30.52 -1.94 3.75
C GLN A 203 -31.00 -3.38 3.53
N ALA A 204 -31.26 -4.09 4.62
CA ALA A 204 -32.03 -5.32 4.58
C ALA A 204 -33.42 -5.00 4.00
N ARG A 205 -33.89 -5.84 3.07
CA ARG A 205 -35.21 -5.71 2.46
C ARG A 205 -36.30 -6.31 3.34
#